data_AF-A0A2S1Q9E2-F1
#
_entry.id   AF-A0A2S1Q9E2-F1
#
_cell.length_a   1.000
_cell.length_b   1.000
_cell.length_c   1.000
_cell.angle_alpha   90.00
_cell.angle_beta   90.00
_cell.angle_gamma   90.00
#
_symmetry.space_group_name_H-M   'P 1'
#
loop_
_entity.id
_entity.type
_entity.pdbx_description
1 polymer ?
#
loop_
_entity_poly.entity_id
_entity_poly.type
_entity_poly.pdbx_seq_one_letter_code
_entity_poly.pdbx_strand_id
1 'polypeptide(L)'
;MKIHIAFWIILTNFSMLLTAQQADKPYFESMTEKDVIPTEDAVLNLENKVIPKEIYDEAILALEHYPELWNTAITFQFKDNIKKSTMQAQPRWASFLKSRKKREYIILISRTIQIDQDELSFSEVPSDVVTGWLGHELGHVMDYRERSGFGMLVFGVKYLYSGAHIKEVERTADVYAITHGMGTYILKTKNFILDHANISEAYKERLRSLYMSPEEVVHLLEEH
;
A
#
# COMPACT_ATOMS: atom_id res chain seq x y z
N MET A 1 -43.27 -29.96 13.34
CA MET A 1 -42.11 -30.72 12.81
C MET A 1 -40.87 -29.89 13.07
N LYS A 2 -40.13 -30.19 14.16
CA LYS A 2 -38.95 -29.44 14.60
C LYS A 2 -37.72 -30.22 14.14
N ILE A 3 -36.93 -29.65 13.23
CA ILE A 3 -35.68 -30.25 12.78
C ILE A 3 -34.58 -29.69 13.69
N HIS A 4 -34.06 -30.54 14.58
CA HIS A 4 -32.86 -30.26 15.36
C HIS A 4 -31.64 -30.70 14.54
N ILE A 5 -30.79 -29.75 14.14
CA ILE A 5 -29.47 -30.04 13.56
C ILE A 5 -28.46 -29.92 14.69
N ALA A 6 -27.91 -31.06 15.12
CA ALA A 6 -26.84 -31.13 16.11
C ALA A 6 -25.49 -30.84 15.40
N PHE A 7 -24.83 -29.75 15.78
CA PHE A 7 -23.45 -29.47 15.40
C PHE A 7 -22.50 -30.22 16.35
N TRP A 8 -21.72 -31.15 15.80
CA TRP A 8 -20.58 -31.74 16.48
C TRP A 8 -19.38 -30.78 16.38
N ILE A 9 -18.99 -30.18 17.50
CA ILE A 9 -17.71 -29.47 17.65
C ILE A 9 -16.65 -30.51 17.99
N ILE A 10 -15.77 -30.81 17.04
CA ILE A 10 -14.50 -31.48 17.34
C ILE A 10 -13.51 -30.39 17.75
N LEU A 11 -13.24 -30.31 19.06
CA LEU A 11 -12.12 -29.58 19.64
C LEU A 11 -10.84 -30.36 19.35
N THR A 12 -10.01 -29.88 18.43
CA THR A 12 -8.59 -30.22 18.41
C THR A 12 -7.79 -29.03 18.92
N ASN A 13 -7.20 -29.21 20.10
CA ASN A 13 -6.18 -28.33 20.65
C ASN A 13 -4.97 -28.31 19.70
N PHE A 14 -4.74 -27.18 19.05
CA PHE A 14 -3.47 -26.89 18.41
C PHE A 14 -2.90 -25.62 19.05
N SER A 15 -2.15 -25.81 20.13
CA SER A 15 -1.36 -24.75 20.76
C SER A 15 -0.18 -24.42 19.85
N MET A 16 -0.33 -23.39 19.02
CA MET A 16 0.77 -22.80 18.27
C MET A 16 1.32 -21.64 19.12
N LEU A 17 2.45 -21.88 19.79
CA LEU A 17 3.30 -20.81 20.30
C LEU A 17 3.85 -20.06 19.09
N LEU A 18 3.23 -18.93 18.73
CA LEU A 18 3.81 -18.00 17.75
C LEU A 18 4.91 -17.19 18.42
N THR A 19 6.17 -17.50 18.10
CA THR A 19 7.28 -16.55 18.24
C THR A 19 7.11 -15.49 17.16
N ALA A 20 7.01 -14.22 17.57
CA ALA A 20 6.69 -13.07 16.71
C ALA A 20 7.83 -12.60 15.77
N GLN A 21 8.76 -13.49 15.39
CA GLN A 21 10.00 -13.11 14.69
C GLN A 21 10.11 -13.61 13.24
N GLN A 22 9.00 -14.02 12.61
CA GLN A 22 9.05 -14.67 11.29
C GLN A 22 8.04 -14.16 10.26
N ALA A 23 7.49 -12.96 10.45
CA ALA A 23 6.50 -12.39 9.52
C ALA A 23 7.13 -11.65 8.32
N ASP A 24 8.36 -11.15 8.44
CA ASP A 24 8.94 -10.22 7.44
C ASP A 24 9.82 -10.93 6.38
N LYS A 25 10.12 -12.23 6.56
CA LYS A 25 11.03 -13.01 5.69
C LYS A 25 10.45 -13.55 4.36
N PRO A 26 9.16 -13.91 4.23
CA PRO A 26 8.69 -14.65 3.05
C PRO A 26 8.58 -13.78 1.78
N TYR A 27 8.56 -12.45 1.92
CA TYR A 27 8.41 -11.54 0.80
C TYR A 27 9.73 -11.31 0.04
N PHE A 28 10.82 -11.01 0.75
CA PHE A 28 12.16 -10.83 0.16
C PHE A 28 12.69 -12.09 -0.55
N GLU A 29 12.42 -13.28 -0.01
CA GLU A 29 12.88 -14.55 -0.60
C GLU A 29 12.16 -14.87 -1.93
N SER A 30 11.00 -14.25 -2.19
CA SER A 30 10.18 -14.48 -3.38
C SER A 30 10.52 -13.61 -4.60
N MET A 31 11.32 -12.54 -4.43
CA MET A 31 11.71 -11.64 -5.53
C MET A 31 12.79 -12.23 -6.44
N THR A 32 13.56 -13.21 -5.97
CA THR A 32 14.88 -13.52 -6.57
C THR A 32 14.83 -14.38 -7.84
N GLU A 33 13.66 -14.87 -8.28
CA GLU A 33 13.61 -15.84 -9.40
C GLU A 33 12.59 -15.53 -10.51
N LYS A 34 11.70 -14.53 -10.36
CA LYS A 34 10.61 -14.27 -11.34
C LYS A 34 10.64 -12.93 -12.06
N ASP A 35 11.49 -12.00 -11.65
CA ASP A 35 11.46 -10.61 -12.13
C ASP A 35 12.52 -10.30 -13.19
N VAL A 36 12.79 -11.25 -14.11
CA VAL A 36 13.55 -10.92 -15.33
C VAL A 36 12.60 -10.15 -16.26
N ILE A 37 12.58 -8.83 -16.11
CA ILE A 37 11.90 -7.91 -16.99
C ILE A 37 12.65 -7.90 -18.34
N PRO A 38 12.00 -8.18 -19.49
CA PRO A 38 12.60 -7.93 -20.79
C PRO A 38 12.69 -6.41 -20.98
N THR A 39 13.90 -5.86 -20.90
CA THR A 39 14.17 -4.41 -20.79
C THR A 39 14.41 -3.69 -22.12
N GLU A 40 14.10 -4.27 -23.29
CA GLU A 40 14.58 -3.63 -24.53
C GLU A 40 13.67 -2.56 -25.16
N ASP A 41 12.36 -2.49 -24.90
CA ASP A 41 11.50 -1.47 -25.57
C ASP A 41 10.24 -1.02 -24.80
N ALA A 42 10.07 -1.39 -23.53
CA ALA A 42 8.87 -0.99 -22.80
C ALA A 42 8.94 0.50 -22.42
N VAL A 43 7.86 1.24 -22.67
CA VAL A 43 7.71 2.65 -22.28
C VAL A 43 6.47 2.76 -21.38
N LEU A 44 6.50 3.68 -20.42
CA LEU A 44 5.34 4.01 -19.58
C LEU A 44 4.12 4.32 -20.47
N ASN A 45 3.13 3.44 -20.44
CA ASN A 45 1.88 3.64 -21.16
C ASN A 45 0.98 4.62 -20.38
N LEU A 46 0.78 5.81 -20.94
CA LEU A 46 -0.06 6.85 -20.35
C LEU A 46 -1.54 6.76 -20.76
N GLU A 47 -1.85 6.04 -21.84
CA GLU A 47 -3.23 5.91 -22.34
C GLU A 47 -4.13 5.12 -21.38
N ASN A 48 -3.54 4.26 -20.54
CA ASN A 48 -4.25 3.50 -19.50
C ASN A 48 -4.24 4.21 -18.14
N LYS A 49 -3.72 5.43 -18.05
CA LYS A 49 -3.66 6.22 -16.82
C LYS A 49 -4.65 7.38 -16.89
N VAL A 50 -5.23 7.71 -15.75
CA VAL A 50 -6.00 8.95 -15.57
C VAL A 50 -5.36 9.69 -14.41
N ILE A 51 -4.62 10.76 -14.72
CA ILE A 51 -3.81 11.50 -13.75
C ILE A 51 -4.29 12.96 -13.73
N PRO A 52 -4.70 13.51 -12.57
CA PRO A 52 -5.00 14.94 -12.42
C PRO A 52 -3.77 15.80 -12.72
N LYS A 53 -4.00 16.99 -13.27
CA LYS A 53 -2.90 17.90 -13.65
C LYS A 53 -2.06 18.31 -12.42
N GLU A 54 -2.69 18.44 -11.27
CA GLU A 54 -2.08 18.91 -10.02
C GLU A 54 -1.02 17.98 -9.45
N ILE A 55 -0.98 16.71 -9.87
CA ILE A 55 -0.02 15.70 -9.41
C ILE A 55 0.66 14.97 -10.57
N TYR A 56 0.63 15.58 -11.77
CA TYR A 56 1.04 14.89 -12.98
C TYR A 56 2.51 14.47 -12.89
N ASP A 57 3.39 15.41 -12.56
CA ASP A 57 4.82 15.18 -12.52
C ASP A 57 5.19 14.18 -11.41
N GLU A 58 4.58 14.29 -10.23
CA GLU A 58 4.79 13.38 -9.11
C GLU A 58 4.32 11.95 -9.42
N ALA A 59 3.17 11.81 -10.10
CA ALA A 59 2.63 10.51 -10.47
C ALA A 59 3.45 9.84 -11.58
N ILE A 60 3.94 10.61 -12.56
CA ILE A 60 4.84 10.09 -13.60
C ILE A 60 6.14 9.61 -12.96
N LEU A 61 6.76 10.45 -12.14
CA LEU A 61 7.99 10.12 -11.44
C LEU A 61 7.81 8.85 -10.61
N ALA A 62 6.76 8.76 -9.80
CA ALA A 62 6.48 7.54 -9.05
C ALA A 62 6.29 6.32 -9.97
N LEU A 63 5.55 6.43 -11.09
CA LEU A 63 5.31 5.33 -12.03
C LEU A 63 6.56 4.86 -12.79
N GLU A 64 7.56 5.72 -13.00
CA GLU A 64 8.84 5.35 -13.62
C GLU A 64 9.61 4.33 -12.76
N HIS A 65 9.41 4.35 -11.44
CA HIS A 65 9.97 3.37 -10.52
C HIS A 65 9.26 2.00 -10.57
N TYR A 66 8.06 1.88 -11.17
CA TYR A 66 7.28 0.64 -11.24
C TYR A 66 7.01 0.21 -12.69
N PRO A 67 8.02 -0.29 -13.42
CA PRO A 67 7.86 -0.76 -14.80
C PRO A 67 6.76 -1.83 -14.98
N GLU A 68 6.52 -2.64 -13.96
CA GLU A 68 5.47 -3.67 -13.92
C GLU A 68 4.05 -3.08 -13.93
N LEU A 69 3.91 -1.79 -13.61
CA LEU A 69 2.65 -1.05 -13.62
C LEU A 69 2.43 -0.23 -14.89
N TRP A 70 3.39 -0.18 -15.82
CA TRP A 70 3.25 0.60 -17.05
C TRP A 70 2.02 0.20 -17.85
N ASN A 71 1.77 -1.10 -18.01
CA ASN A 71 0.58 -1.61 -18.70
C ASN A 71 -0.65 -1.81 -17.81
N THR A 72 -0.56 -1.46 -16.53
CA THR A 72 -1.68 -1.56 -15.57
C THR A 72 -2.54 -0.30 -15.61
N ALA A 73 -3.86 -0.47 -15.72
CA ALA A 73 -4.78 0.67 -15.72
C ALA A 73 -4.97 1.22 -14.30
N ILE A 74 -4.65 2.50 -14.11
CA ILE A 74 -4.68 3.18 -12.80
C ILE A 74 -5.34 4.55 -12.96
N THR A 75 -6.39 4.80 -12.19
CA THR A 75 -7.01 6.12 -12.07
C THR A 75 -6.55 6.79 -10.78
N PHE A 76 -5.99 7.99 -10.85
CA PHE A 76 -5.77 8.85 -9.70
C PHE A 76 -6.96 9.82 -9.60
N GLN A 77 -7.59 9.91 -8.43
CA GLN A 77 -8.80 10.70 -8.26
C GLN A 77 -8.81 11.44 -6.93
N PHE A 78 -8.90 12.77 -6.99
CA PHE A 78 -9.16 13.59 -5.82
C PHE A 78 -10.58 13.38 -5.29
N LYS A 79 -10.70 13.39 -3.95
CA LYS A 79 -11.95 13.42 -3.18
C LYS A 79 -11.84 14.52 -2.14
N ASP A 80 -12.96 15.17 -1.83
CA ASP A 80 -12.97 16.24 -0.82
C ASP A 80 -12.55 15.73 0.56
N ASN A 81 -12.94 14.50 0.90
CA ASN A 81 -12.47 13.84 2.10
C ASN A 81 -12.42 12.32 1.88
N ILE A 82 -11.32 11.71 2.33
CA ILE A 82 -11.18 10.27 2.46
C ILE A 82 -11.14 9.93 3.94
N LYS A 83 -12.06 9.08 4.39
CA LYS A 83 -12.13 8.71 5.81
C LYS A 83 -10.83 8.05 6.24
N LYS A 84 -10.12 8.73 7.16
CA LYS A 84 -8.96 8.22 7.91
C LYS A 84 -7.73 7.88 7.05
N SER A 85 -7.58 8.47 5.86
CA SER A 85 -6.35 8.30 5.07
C SER A 85 -6.08 9.50 4.15
N THR A 86 -4.81 9.72 3.86
CA THR A 86 -4.33 10.71 2.87
C THR A 86 -4.58 10.22 1.45
N MET A 87 -4.20 8.97 1.17
CA MET A 87 -4.44 8.28 -0.09
C MET A 87 -4.92 6.84 0.16
N GLN A 88 -5.57 6.24 -0.84
CA GLN A 88 -6.03 4.84 -0.78
C GLN A 88 -6.03 4.21 -2.17
N ALA A 89 -5.23 3.18 -2.36
CA ALA A 89 -5.29 2.28 -3.49
C ALA A 89 -6.38 1.23 -3.28
N GLN A 90 -7.16 0.94 -4.32
CA GLN A 90 -8.09 -0.17 -4.32
C GLN A 90 -8.35 -0.68 -5.74
N PRO A 91 -8.65 -1.98 -5.92
CA PRO A 91 -9.15 -2.49 -7.18
C PRO A 91 -10.55 -1.90 -7.47
N ARG A 92 -10.85 -1.61 -8.74
CA ARG A 92 -12.21 -1.22 -9.13
C ARG A 92 -13.16 -2.41 -8.94
N TRP A 93 -14.33 -2.21 -8.33
CA TRP A 93 -15.29 -3.30 -8.07
C TRP A 93 -15.70 -4.09 -9.33
N ALA A 94 -15.84 -3.42 -10.47
CA ALA A 94 -16.14 -4.09 -11.75
C ALA A 94 -14.99 -4.99 -12.26
N SER A 95 -13.78 -4.86 -11.69
CA SER A 95 -12.60 -5.61 -12.11
C SER A 95 -12.43 -6.96 -11.39
N PHE A 96 -13.22 -7.26 -10.35
CA PHE A 96 -13.21 -8.57 -9.70
C PHE A 96 -13.70 -9.71 -10.62
N LEU A 97 -14.49 -9.38 -11.65
CA LEU A 97 -14.95 -10.31 -12.69
C LEU A 97 -13.94 -10.45 -13.85
N LYS A 98 -12.92 -9.58 -13.92
CA LYS A 98 -11.88 -9.61 -14.96
C LYS A 98 -10.74 -10.54 -14.53
N SER A 99 -9.96 -11.04 -15.49
CA SER A 99 -8.72 -11.75 -15.17
C SER A 99 -7.75 -10.81 -14.45
N ARG A 100 -6.86 -11.37 -13.62
CA ARG A 100 -5.87 -10.60 -12.83
C ARG A 100 -5.08 -9.60 -13.68
N LYS A 101 -4.67 -10.00 -14.89
CA LYS A 101 -3.93 -9.17 -15.85
C LYS A 101 -4.73 -7.99 -16.42
N LYS A 102 -6.05 -7.99 -16.29
CA LYS A 102 -6.97 -6.94 -16.76
C LYS A 102 -7.62 -6.18 -15.61
N ARG A 103 -7.10 -6.34 -14.39
CA ARG A 103 -7.62 -5.63 -13.22
C ARG A 103 -7.25 -4.15 -13.33
N GLU A 104 -8.20 -3.31 -12.94
CA GLU A 104 -8.04 -1.86 -12.95
C GLU A 104 -8.04 -1.37 -11.52
N TYR A 105 -7.26 -0.33 -11.26
CA TYR A 105 -7.07 0.22 -9.93
C TYR A 105 -7.47 1.69 -9.89
N ILE A 106 -7.83 2.14 -8.70
CA ILE A 106 -8.03 3.55 -8.40
C ILE A 106 -7.22 3.90 -7.15
N ILE A 107 -6.48 5.00 -7.25
CA ILE A 107 -5.81 5.66 -6.13
C ILE A 107 -6.62 6.89 -5.81
N LEU A 108 -7.30 6.86 -4.67
CA LEU A 108 -8.06 7.98 -4.16
C LEU A 108 -7.11 8.90 -3.39
N ILE A 109 -7.22 10.20 -3.59
CA ILE A 109 -6.38 11.21 -2.95
C ILE A 109 -7.27 12.22 -2.24
N SER A 110 -7.03 12.48 -0.96
CA SER A 110 -7.81 13.45 -0.22
C SER A 110 -7.32 14.86 -0.53
N ARG A 111 -8.23 15.81 -0.80
CA ARG A 111 -7.88 17.25 -0.91
C ARG A 111 -7.46 17.85 0.43
N THR A 112 -7.88 17.19 1.50
CA THR A 112 -7.64 17.55 2.89
C THR A 112 -6.89 16.42 3.59
N ILE A 113 -5.76 16.73 4.22
CA ILE A 113 -4.89 15.77 4.89
C ILE A 113 -5.01 15.98 6.39
N GLN A 114 -5.34 14.90 7.12
CA GLN A 114 -5.43 14.93 8.57
C GLN A 114 -4.13 14.39 9.19
N ILE A 115 -3.39 15.24 9.90
CA ILE A 115 -2.21 14.85 10.69
C ILE A 115 -2.55 15.08 12.16
N ASP A 116 -2.84 13.99 12.87
CA ASP A 116 -3.40 14.03 14.22
C ASP A 116 -4.65 14.93 14.34
N GLN A 117 -4.56 16.08 15.02
CA GLN A 117 -5.64 17.06 15.16
C GLN A 117 -5.61 18.15 14.08
N ASP A 118 -4.51 18.25 13.34
CA ASP A 118 -4.31 19.30 12.35
C ASP A 118 -4.82 18.87 10.97
N GLU A 119 -5.34 19.86 10.24
CA GLU A 119 -5.81 19.72 8.88
C GLU A 119 -4.92 20.53 7.95
N LEU A 120 -4.39 19.89 6.90
CA LEU A 120 -3.52 20.49 5.90
C LEU A 120 -4.17 20.37 4.51
N SER A 121 -4.11 21.43 3.71
CA SER A 121 -4.48 21.34 2.30
C SER A 121 -3.48 20.48 1.54
N PHE A 122 -3.96 19.63 0.64
CA PHE A 122 -3.08 18.86 -0.26
C PHE A 122 -2.07 19.76 -1.01
N SER A 123 -2.49 20.99 -1.37
CA SER A 123 -1.64 21.94 -2.09
C SER A 123 -0.45 22.49 -1.29
N GLU A 124 -0.43 22.30 0.03
CA GLU A 124 0.64 22.74 0.92
C GLU A 124 1.71 21.66 1.12
N VAL A 125 1.48 20.47 0.59
CA VAL A 125 2.40 19.34 0.74
C VAL A 125 3.55 19.47 -0.25
N PRO A 126 4.81 19.29 0.20
CA PRO A 126 5.96 19.22 -0.69
C PRO A 126 5.82 18.12 -1.77
N SER A 127 6.26 18.43 -2.99
CA SER A 127 6.17 17.53 -4.15
C SER A 127 6.86 16.17 -3.92
N ASP A 128 7.98 16.14 -3.20
CA ASP A 128 8.69 14.91 -2.85
C ASP A 128 7.92 14.04 -1.84
N VAL A 129 7.21 14.65 -0.90
CA VAL A 129 6.30 13.96 0.02
C VAL A 129 5.10 13.37 -0.73
N VAL A 130 4.53 14.12 -1.68
CA VAL A 130 3.45 13.62 -2.56
C VAL A 130 3.94 12.44 -3.38
N THR A 131 5.12 12.54 -3.98
CA THR A 131 5.75 11.44 -4.74
C THR A 131 5.95 10.19 -3.87
N GLY A 132 6.38 10.37 -2.60
CA GLY A 132 6.52 9.28 -1.64
C GLY A 132 5.19 8.60 -1.29
N TRP A 133 4.11 9.37 -1.06
CA TRP A 133 2.78 8.79 -0.88
C TRP A 133 2.32 8.03 -2.12
N LEU A 134 2.51 8.58 -3.32
CA LEU A 134 2.14 7.89 -4.56
C LEU A 134 2.93 6.58 -4.73
N GLY A 135 4.23 6.58 -4.40
CA GLY A 135 5.05 5.36 -4.38
C GLY A 135 4.47 4.30 -3.43
N HIS A 136 4.13 4.68 -2.20
CA HIS A 136 3.48 3.77 -1.24
C HIS A 136 2.17 3.17 -1.81
N GLU A 137 1.31 4.00 -2.40
CA GLU A 137 0.06 3.52 -3.01
C GLU A 137 0.29 2.60 -4.22
N LEU A 138 1.32 2.85 -5.03
CA LEU A 138 1.73 1.94 -6.10
C LEU A 138 2.24 0.61 -5.51
N GLY A 139 2.91 0.63 -4.37
CA GLY A 139 3.26 -0.58 -3.60
C GLY A 139 2.04 -1.43 -3.22
N HIS A 140 0.94 -0.80 -2.79
CA HIS A 140 -0.32 -1.52 -2.60
C HIS A 140 -0.86 -2.13 -3.91
N VAL A 141 -0.79 -1.39 -5.03
CA VAL A 141 -1.22 -1.91 -6.34
C VAL A 141 -0.40 -3.15 -6.74
N MET A 142 0.91 -3.16 -6.46
CA MET A 142 1.78 -4.32 -6.68
C MET A 142 1.29 -5.53 -5.88
N ASP A 143 1.05 -5.39 -4.57
CA ASP A 143 0.51 -6.49 -3.73
C ASP A 143 -0.83 -7.00 -4.27
N TYR A 144 -1.73 -6.09 -4.65
CA TYR A 144 -3.04 -6.48 -5.17
C TYR A 144 -2.95 -7.25 -6.48
N ARG A 145 -2.02 -6.88 -7.38
CA ARG A 145 -1.82 -7.56 -8.67
C ARG A 145 -1.46 -9.03 -8.48
N GLU A 146 -0.76 -9.34 -7.40
CA GLU A 146 -0.35 -10.70 -7.07
C GLU A 146 -1.44 -11.58 -6.43
N ARG A 147 -2.66 -11.04 -6.25
CA ARG A 147 -3.79 -11.74 -5.61
C ARG A 147 -4.90 -12.17 -6.58
N SER A 148 -5.39 -13.39 -6.38
CA SER A 148 -6.56 -13.90 -7.11
C SER A 148 -7.84 -13.16 -6.69
N GLY A 149 -8.93 -13.28 -7.45
CA GLY A 149 -10.20 -12.64 -7.08
C GLY A 149 -10.68 -13.07 -5.68
N PHE A 150 -10.66 -14.37 -5.40
CA PHE A 150 -10.96 -14.90 -4.07
C PHE A 150 -9.94 -14.46 -3.02
N GLY A 151 -8.65 -14.44 -3.38
CA GLY A 151 -7.59 -13.93 -2.50
C GLY A 151 -7.80 -12.47 -2.09
N MET A 152 -8.30 -11.63 -3.01
CA MET A 152 -8.65 -10.23 -2.71
C MET A 152 -9.88 -10.10 -1.80
N LEU A 153 -10.86 -11.00 -1.91
CA LEU A 153 -11.99 -11.01 -0.98
C LEU A 153 -11.53 -11.37 0.43
N VAL A 154 -10.72 -12.43 0.57
CA VAL A 154 -10.14 -12.83 1.86
C VAL A 154 -9.25 -11.72 2.43
N PHE A 155 -8.46 -11.07 1.57
CA PHE A 155 -7.66 -9.90 1.92
C PHE A 155 -8.52 -8.79 2.52
N GLY A 156 -9.57 -8.36 1.81
CA GLY A 156 -10.46 -7.30 2.28
C GLY A 156 -11.13 -7.64 3.61
N VAL A 157 -11.57 -8.89 3.80
CA VAL A 157 -12.13 -9.33 5.09
C VAL A 157 -11.09 -9.27 6.20
N LYS A 158 -9.89 -9.80 5.98
CA LYS A 158 -8.81 -9.75 6.99
C LYS A 158 -8.44 -8.31 7.34
N TYR A 159 -8.40 -7.42 6.35
CA TYR A 159 -8.05 -6.01 6.54
C TYR A 159 -9.05 -5.31 7.47
N LEU A 160 -10.33 -5.68 7.42
CA LEU A 160 -11.36 -5.11 8.30
C LEU A 160 -11.29 -5.60 9.75
N TYR A 161 -10.76 -6.80 9.99
CA TYR A 161 -10.87 -7.48 11.30
C TYR A 161 -9.53 -7.78 11.99
N SER A 162 -8.39 -7.61 11.33
CA SER A 162 -7.07 -7.97 11.87
C SER A 162 -6.09 -6.81 11.82
N GLY A 163 -5.76 -6.25 12.99
CA GLY A 163 -4.72 -5.22 13.12
C GLY A 163 -3.34 -5.70 12.67
N ALA A 164 -3.03 -6.98 12.90
CA ALA A 164 -1.79 -7.59 12.41
C ALA A 164 -1.74 -7.64 10.87
N HIS A 165 -2.88 -7.90 10.23
CA HIS A 165 -2.94 -7.90 8.77
C HIS A 165 -2.87 -6.49 8.18
N ILE A 166 -3.47 -5.48 8.85
CA ILE A 166 -3.28 -4.08 8.47
C ILE A 166 -1.78 -3.74 8.51
N LYS A 167 -1.10 -4.04 9.62
CA LYS A 167 0.36 -3.82 9.75
C LYS A 167 1.16 -4.50 8.63
N GLU A 168 0.86 -5.76 8.34
CA GLU A 168 1.49 -6.52 7.26
C GLU A 168 1.32 -5.83 5.90
N VAL A 169 0.12 -5.34 5.61
CA VAL A 169 -0.22 -4.66 4.34
C VAL A 169 0.51 -3.33 4.19
N GLU A 170 0.48 -2.48 5.21
CA GLU A 170 1.16 -1.17 5.18
C GLU A 170 2.67 -1.35 5.05
N ARG A 171 3.26 -2.31 5.78
CA ARG A 171 4.70 -2.62 5.68
C ARG A 171 5.06 -3.20 4.31
N THR A 172 4.22 -4.07 3.76
CA THR A 172 4.46 -4.63 2.41
C THR A 172 4.51 -3.54 1.35
N ALA A 173 3.63 -2.54 1.44
CA ALA A 173 3.64 -1.38 0.53
C ALA A 173 4.93 -0.55 0.66
N ASP A 174 5.37 -0.28 1.89
CA ASP A 174 6.66 0.38 2.14
C ASP A 174 7.84 -0.44 1.58
N VAL A 175 7.85 -1.77 1.73
CA VAL A 175 8.90 -2.61 1.14
C VAL A 175 8.89 -2.50 -0.38
N TYR A 176 7.73 -2.64 -1.03
CA TYR A 176 7.63 -2.44 -2.49
C TYR A 176 8.20 -1.09 -2.90
N ALA A 177 7.85 -0.01 -2.21
CA ALA A 177 8.41 1.31 -2.53
C ALA A 177 9.93 1.35 -2.39
N ILE A 178 10.48 0.89 -1.26
CA ILE A 178 11.92 0.92 -1.02
C ILE A 178 12.67 0.09 -2.07
N THR A 179 12.22 -1.13 -2.37
CA THR A 179 12.89 -2.01 -3.34
C THR A 179 12.77 -1.52 -4.77
N HIS A 180 11.82 -0.62 -5.07
CA HIS A 180 11.70 0.05 -6.37
C HIS A 180 12.45 1.39 -6.42
N GLY A 181 13.32 1.67 -5.44
CA GLY A 181 14.16 2.87 -5.40
C GLY A 181 13.44 4.13 -4.89
N MET A 182 12.26 3.99 -4.29
CA MET A 182 11.49 5.13 -3.73
C MET A 182 11.86 5.44 -2.27
N GLY A 183 12.82 4.74 -1.66
CA GLY A 183 13.06 4.82 -0.22
C GLY A 183 13.40 6.23 0.29
N THR A 184 14.08 7.08 -0.50
CA THR A 184 14.36 8.47 -0.13
C THR A 184 13.08 9.31 -0.04
N TYR A 185 12.12 9.10 -0.95
CA TYR A 185 10.81 9.75 -0.89
C TYR A 185 9.97 9.23 0.27
N ILE A 186 9.98 7.91 0.52
CA ILE A 186 9.30 7.32 1.68
C ILE A 186 9.83 7.90 2.99
N LEU A 187 11.15 8.08 3.12
CA LEU A 187 11.77 8.70 4.28
C LEU A 187 11.30 10.15 4.46
N LYS A 188 11.28 10.95 3.38
CA LYS A 188 10.77 12.32 3.40
C LYS A 188 9.31 12.38 3.83
N THR A 189 8.47 11.48 3.32
CA THR A 189 7.06 11.39 3.70
C THR A 189 6.90 11.07 5.19
N LYS A 190 7.66 10.12 5.72
CA LYS A 190 7.59 9.76 7.15
C LYS A 190 8.05 10.92 8.03
N ASN A 191 9.15 11.58 7.68
CA ASN A 191 9.64 12.74 8.43
C ASN A 191 8.66 13.92 8.36
N PHE A 192 8.04 14.17 7.21
CA PHE A 192 7.02 15.22 7.08
C PHE A 192 5.84 15.04 8.06
N ILE A 193 5.40 13.80 8.27
CA ILE A 193 4.34 13.49 9.24
C ILE A 193 4.85 13.62 10.68
N LEU A 194 6.03 13.07 10.96
CA LEU A 194 6.59 13.00 12.33
C LEU A 194 7.09 14.35 12.86
N ASP A 195 7.55 15.23 11.98
CA ASP A 195 8.07 16.57 12.31
C ASP A 195 6.94 17.63 12.37
N HIS A 196 5.69 17.22 12.16
CA HIS A 196 4.54 18.12 12.23
C HIS A 196 4.33 18.65 13.66
N ALA A 197 4.21 19.97 13.82
CA ALA A 197 4.39 20.65 15.10
C ALA A 197 3.44 20.19 16.24
N ASN A 198 2.23 19.71 15.92
CA ASN A 198 1.22 19.33 16.92
C ASN A 198 0.90 17.83 16.98
N ILE A 199 1.80 16.97 16.51
CA ILE A 199 1.59 15.52 16.54
C ILE A 199 1.75 14.93 17.96
N SER A 200 0.67 14.36 18.50
CA SER A 200 0.65 13.72 19.81
C SER A 200 1.46 12.41 19.86
N GLU A 201 1.96 12.06 21.04
CA GLU A 201 2.64 10.76 21.24
C GLU A 201 1.72 9.57 20.96
N ALA A 202 0.43 9.66 21.28
CA ALA A 202 -0.54 8.62 20.96
C ALA A 202 -0.65 8.39 19.44
N TYR A 203 -0.58 9.46 18.64
CA TYR A 203 -0.55 9.36 17.18
C TYR A 203 0.77 8.76 16.69
N LYS A 204 1.92 9.16 17.24
CA LYS A 204 3.22 8.54 16.91
C LYS A 204 3.27 7.07 17.26
N GLU A 205 2.76 6.66 18.42
CA GLU A 205 2.66 5.25 18.82
C GLU A 205 1.80 4.44 17.85
N ARG A 206 0.66 5.02 17.42
CA ARG A 206 -0.16 4.40 16.37
C ARG A 206 0.63 4.22 15.08
N LEU A 207 1.35 5.23 14.61
CA LEU A 207 2.19 5.11 13.42
C LEU A 207 3.24 4.00 13.57
N ARG A 208 3.99 3.99 14.69
CA ARG A 208 5.00 2.96 14.99
C ARG A 208 4.42 1.55 15.03
N SER A 209 3.14 1.41 15.43
CA SER A 209 2.48 0.10 15.47
C SER A 209 2.11 -0.46 14.10
N LEU A 210 1.92 0.40 13.09
CA LEU A 210 1.38 0.02 11.78
C LEU A 210 2.43 0.12 10.66
N TYR A 211 3.29 1.13 10.69
CA TYR A 211 4.20 1.49 9.60
C TYR A 211 5.65 1.21 9.97
N MET A 212 6.54 1.15 8.97
CA MET A 212 7.98 1.19 9.23
C MET A 212 8.38 2.55 9.80
N SER A 213 9.32 2.55 10.75
CA SER A 213 9.97 3.77 11.22
C SER A 213 10.98 4.31 10.20
N PRO A 214 11.33 5.61 10.25
CA PRO A 214 12.43 6.17 9.44
C PRO A 214 13.73 5.35 9.53
N GLU A 215 14.07 4.87 10.72
CA GLU A 215 15.28 4.08 10.97
C GLU A 215 15.21 2.70 10.30
N GLU A 216 14.05 2.03 10.32
CA GLU A 216 13.84 0.78 9.58
C GLU A 216 14.01 0.99 8.07
N VAL A 217 13.51 2.11 7.53
CA VAL A 217 13.69 2.45 6.10
C VAL A 217 15.15 2.65 5.75
N VAL A 218 15.90 3.39 6.57
CA VAL A 218 17.34 3.61 6.38
C VAL A 218 18.09 2.29 6.41
N HIS A 219 17.79 1.41 7.38
CA HIS A 219 18.40 0.09 7.46
C HIS A 219 18.16 -0.74 6.19
N LEU A 220 16.93 -0.76 5.67
CA LEU A 220 16.61 -1.46 4.41
C LEU A 220 17.32 -0.85 3.19
N LEU A 221 17.58 0.46 3.20
CA LEU A 221 18.34 1.14 2.14
C LEU A 221 19.84 0.83 2.20
N GLU A 222 20.39 0.46 3.35
CA GLU A 222 21.80 0.09 3.50
C GLU A 222 22.06 -1.37 3.09
N GLU A 223 21.04 -2.23 3.11
CA GLU A 223 21.14 -3.65 2.74
C GLU A 223 21.02 -3.91 1.22
N HIS A 224 20.70 -2.89 0.42
CA HIS A 224 20.45 -2.97 -1.03
C HIS A 224 21.19 -1.88 -1.81
#